data_AF-X0YFM9-F1
#
_entry.id   AF-X0YFM9-F1
#
_cell.length_a   1.000
_cell.length_b   1.000
_cell.length_c   1.000
_cell.angle_alpha   90.00
_cell.angle_beta   90.00
_cell.angle_gamma   90.00
#
_symmetry.space_group_name_H-M   'P 1'
#
loop_
_entity.id
_entity.type
_entity.pdbx_description
1 polymer ?
#
loop_
_entity_poly.entity_id
_entity_poly.type
_entity_poly.pdbx_seq_one_letter_code
_entity_poly.pdbx_strand_id
1 'polypeptide(L)'
;MSRAIEQENPYQKKLLKLLPSESVAAYLAAINVIPANIESVLLHVIVLIAITILTPLYLIRLMELKLKNDLLQIVFITVSFVVWAFAISGEKWIPGLAPYIFLKSLIMIIWTAFIPVFIKRKPA
;
A
#
# COMPACT_ATOMS: atom_id res chain seq x y z
N MET A 1 5.10 -20.49 -37.46
CA MET A 1 4.31 -19.60 -36.56
C MET A 1 5.20 -19.17 -35.42
N SER A 2 5.71 -17.94 -35.47
CA SER A 2 6.57 -17.40 -34.41
C SER A 2 5.72 -17.16 -33.17
N ARG A 3 5.93 -17.95 -32.12
CA ARG A 3 5.47 -17.60 -30.77
C ARG A 3 6.12 -16.26 -30.42
N ALA A 4 5.33 -15.20 -30.36
CA ALA A 4 5.74 -13.97 -29.70
C ALA A 4 6.02 -14.34 -28.24
N ILE A 5 7.30 -14.47 -27.89
CA ILE A 5 7.72 -14.52 -26.51
C ILE A 5 7.54 -13.08 -26.04
N GLU A 6 6.38 -12.77 -25.48
CA GLU A 6 6.16 -11.57 -24.71
C GLU A 6 7.12 -11.68 -23.52
N GLN A 7 8.35 -11.18 -23.69
CA GLN A 7 9.31 -11.04 -22.61
C GLN A 7 8.77 -9.94 -21.70
N GLU A 8 7.80 -10.30 -20.86
CA GLU A 8 7.32 -9.44 -19.80
C GLU A 8 8.54 -8.94 -19.02
N ASN A 9 8.69 -7.62 -18.96
CA ASN A 9 9.85 -7.02 -18.32
C ASN A 9 9.90 -7.49 -16.85
N PRO A 10 10.96 -8.21 -16.42
CA PRO A 10 11.07 -8.72 -15.05
C PRO A 10 10.95 -7.60 -13.99
N TYR A 11 11.32 -6.37 -14.38
CA TYR A 11 11.15 -5.17 -13.58
C TYR A 11 9.67 -4.83 -13.35
N GLN A 12 8.84 -4.86 -14.41
CA GLN A 12 7.41 -4.56 -14.34
C GLN A 12 6.67 -5.59 -13.48
N LYS A 13 6.99 -6.87 -13.65
CA LYS A 13 6.41 -7.95 -12.83
C LYS A 13 6.74 -7.79 -11.33
N LYS A 14 7.95 -7.33 -11.01
CA LYS A 14 8.38 -7.09 -9.63
C LYS A 14 7.75 -5.83 -9.04
N LEU A 15 7.64 -4.76 -9.82
CA LEU A 15 6.96 -3.52 -9.45
C LEU A 15 5.46 -3.74 -9.18
N LEU A 16 4.77 -4.47 -10.05
CA LEU A 16 3.36 -4.81 -9.86
C LEU A 16 3.15 -5.62 -8.57
N LYS A 17 4.11 -6.49 -8.21
CA LYS A 17 4.08 -7.26 -6.96
C LYS A 17 4.39 -6.41 -5.71
N LEU A 18 4.82 -5.17 -5.88
CA LEU A 18 5.19 -4.25 -4.79
C LEU A 18 4.16 -3.15 -4.54
N LEU A 19 3.19 -2.97 -5.45
CA LEU A 19 2.12 -2.01 -5.25
C LEU A 19 1.06 -2.61 -4.32
N PRO A 20 0.69 -1.93 -3.22
CA PRO A 20 -0.34 -2.39 -2.30
C PRO A 20 -1.76 -2.18 -2.88
N SER A 21 -1.97 -2.38 -4.18
CA SER A 21 -3.22 -2.03 -4.87
C SER A 21 -4.43 -2.76 -4.28
N GLU A 22 -4.27 -4.04 -3.93
CA GLU A 22 -5.31 -4.83 -3.28
C GLU A 22 -5.65 -4.30 -1.87
N SER A 23 -4.64 -4.05 -1.03
CA SER A 23 -4.85 -3.48 0.31
C SER A 23 -5.47 -2.08 0.25
N VAL A 24 -5.03 -1.24 -0.70
CA VAL A 24 -5.59 0.10 -0.92
C VAL A 24 -7.04 0.02 -1.39
N ALA A 25 -7.36 -0.88 -2.31
CA ALA A 25 -8.73 -1.09 -2.77
C ALA A 25 -9.64 -1.60 -1.63
N ALA A 26 -9.17 -2.57 -0.85
CA ALA A 26 -9.88 -3.06 0.34
C ALA A 26 -10.12 -1.93 1.35
N TYR A 27 -9.13 -1.07 1.57
CA TYR A 27 -9.24 0.08 2.47
C TYR A 27 -10.28 1.07 1.99
N LEU A 28 -10.23 1.46 0.72
CA LEU A 28 -11.21 2.33 0.09
C LEU A 28 -12.63 1.76 0.20
N ALA A 29 -12.81 0.47 -0.10
CA ALA A 29 -14.11 -0.18 0.04
C ALA A 29 -14.60 -0.11 1.50
N ALA A 30 -13.75 -0.47 2.46
CA ALA A 30 -14.11 -0.51 3.87
C ALA A 30 -14.52 0.86 4.43
N ILE A 31 -13.79 1.94 4.12
CA ILE A 31 -14.12 3.28 4.63
C ILE A 31 -15.38 3.87 4.00
N ASN A 32 -15.72 3.48 2.77
CA ASN A 32 -16.91 3.97 2.07
C ASN A 32 -18.19 3.20 2.43
N VAL A 33 -18.05 2.03 3.07
CA VAL A 33 -19.19 1.26 3.60
C VAL A 33 -19.64 1.78 4.97
N ILE A 34 -18.79 2.52 5.69
CA ILE A 34 -19.13 3.08 7.01
C ILE A 34 -20.29 4.08 6.85
N PRO A 35 -21.45 3.84 7.50
CA PRO A 35 -22.59 4.75 7.43
C PRO A 35 -22.28 6.09 8.12
N ALA A 36 -22.73 7.19 7.50
CA ALA A 36 -22.48 8.55 7.99
C ALA A 36 -23.01 8.82 9.42
N ASN A 37 -24.08 8.13 9.84
CA ASN A 37 -24.69 8.31 11.16
C ASN A 37 -23.89 7.71 12.32
N ILE A 38 -22.95 6.81 12.04
CA ILE A 38 -22.03 6.21 13.04
C ILE A 38 -20.56 6.53 12.73
N GLU A 39 -20.32 7.38 11.74
CA GLU A 39 -18.99 7.71 11.27
C GLU A 39 -18.17 8.32 12.42
N SER A 40 -17.02 7.72 12.71
CA SER A 40 -16.11 8.21 13.73
C SER A 40 -14.66 8.00 13.31
N VAL A 41 -13.77 8.85 13.82
CA VAL A 41 -12.32 8.70 13.64
C VAL A 41 -11.86 7.31 14.13
N LEU A 42 -12.44 6.82 15.22
CA LEU A 42 -12.11 5.51 15.80
C LEU A 42 -12.38 4.37 14.80
N LEU A 43 -13.50 4.37 14.09
CA LEU A 43 -13.81 3.34 13.10
C LEU A 43 -12.80 3.35 11.93
N HIS A 44 -12.42 4.54 11.46
CA HIS A 44 -11.42 4.66 10.40
C HIS A 44 -10.04 4.15 10.84
N VAL A 45 -9.65 4.43 12.08
CA VAL A 45 -8.41 3.93 12.68
C VAL A 45 -8.46 2.40 12.84
N ILE A 46 -9.59 1.84 13.27
CA ILE A 46 -9.77 0.38 13.38
C ILE A 46 -9.62 -0.28 12.00
N VAL A 47 -10.27 0.26 10.96
CA VAL A 47 -10.17 -0.26 9.59
C VAL A 47 -8.74 -0.18 9.08
N LEU A 48 -8.05 0.94 9.31
CA LEU A 48 -6.64 1.11 8.97
C LEU A 48 -5.78 0.03 9.62
N ILE A 49 -5.88 -0.14 10.95
CA ILE A 49 -5.09 -1.13 11.69
C ILE A 49 -5.40 -2.54 11.19
N ALA A 50 -6.67 -2.87 11.00
CA ALA A 50 -7.10 -4.18 10.52
C ALA A 50 -6.48 -4.52 9.16
N ILE A 51 -6.52 -3.61 8.19
CA ILE A 51 -5.96 -3.85 6.85
C ILE A 51 -4.43 -3.79 6.87
N THR A 52 -3.85 -2.95 7.74
CA THR A 52 -2.39 -2.91 7.93
C THR A 52 -1.86 -4.26 8.46
N ILE A 53 -2.59 -4.93 9.35
CA ILE A 53 -2.24 -6.27 9.86
C ILE A 53 -2.55 -7.35 8.80
N LEU A 54 -3.65 -7.20 8.07
CA LEU A 54 -4.02 -8.17 7.04
C LEU A 54 -3.04 -8.18 5.86
N THR A 55 -2.45 -7.03 5.53
CA THR A 55 -1.48 -6.88 4.42
C THR A 55 -0.28 -7.83 4.55
N PRO A 56 0.53 -7.83 5.63
CA PRO A 56 1.64 -8.78 5.77
C PRO A 56 1.14 -10.22 5.89
N LEU A 57 -0.02 -10.47 6.51
CA LEU A 57 -0.60 -11.83 6.59
C LEU A 57 -0.94 -12.38 5.21
N TYR A 58 -1.54 -11.55 4.35
CA TYR A 58 -1.85 -11.86 2.96
C TYR A 58 -0.57 -12.14 2.16
N LEU A 59 0.43 -11.28 2.29
CA LEU A 59 1.72 -11.44 1.61
C LEU A 59 2.44 -12.75 1.98
N ILE A 60 2.39 -13.13 3.26
CA ILE A 60 3.03 -14.36 3.73
C ILE A 60 2.23 -15.61 3.30
N ARG A 61 0.90 -15.59 3.42
CA ARG A 61 0.06 -16.77 3.18
C ARG A 61 -0.32 -17.01 1.73
N LEU A 62 -0.62 -15.95 0.98
CA LEU A 62 -1.17 -16.06 -0.38
C LEU A 62 -0.10 -15.78 -1.45
N MET A 63 0.84 -14.87 -1.17
CA MET A 63 1.98 -14.62 -2.08
C MET A 63 3.22 -15.45 -1.75
N GLU A 64 3.13 -16.34 -0.75
CA GLU A 64 4.18 -17.27 -0.31
C GLU A 64 5.53 -16.59 -0.01
N LEU A 65 5.51 -15.32 0.41
CA LEU A 65 6.73 -14.61 0.78
C LEU A 65 7.34 -15.22 2.05
N LYS A 66 8.65 -15.49 2.02
CA LYS A 66 9.35 -16.09 3.16
C LYS A 66 9.83 -14.98 4.08
N LEU A 67 9.31 -14.94 5.31
CA LEU A 67 9.63 -13.91 6.30
C LEU A 67 11.14 -13.67 6.47
N LYS A 68 11.97 -14.72 6.38
CA LYS A 68 13.42 -14.63 6.53
C LYS A 68 14.14 -13.99 5.33
N ASN A 69 13.65 -14.19 4.11
CA ASN A 69 14.33 -13.77 2.88
C ASN A 69 13.72 -12.49 2.28
N ASP A 70 12.42 -12.29 2.49
CA ASP A 70 11.63 -11.24 1.84
C ASP A 70 11.13 -10.19 2.86
N LEU A 71 11.74 -10.11 4.04
CA LEU A 71 11.33 -9.19 5.11
C LEU A 71 11.25 -7.73 4.64
N LEU A 72 12.27 -7.29 3.88
CA LEU A 72 12.29 -5.94 3.31
C LEU A 72 11.08 -5.72 2.38
N GLN A 73 10.76 -6.68 1.52
CA GLN A 73 9.62 -6.57 0.62
C GLN A 73 8.29 -6.48 1.39
N ILE A 74 8.10 -7.31 2.42
CA ILE A 74 6.90 -7.29 3.25
C ILE A 74 6.75 -5.94 3.96
N VAL A 75 7.83 -5.44 4.56
CA VAL A 75 7.85 -4.14 5.24
C VAL A 75 7.57 -3.01 4.25
N PHE A 76 8.24 -3.00 3.08
CA PHE A 76 8.03 -1.95 2.08
C PHE A 76 6.58 -1.90 1.57
N ILE A 77 5.96 -3.05 1.28
CA ILE A 77 4.56 -3.09 0.84
C ILE A 77 3.63 -2.63 1.95
N THR A 78 3.86 -3.09 3.20
CA THR A 78 3.02 -2.72 4.35
C THR A 78 3.11 -1.24 4.67
N VAL A 79 4.32 -0.66 4.68
CA VAL A 79 4.50 0.78 4.88
C VAL A 79 3.91 1.57 3.71
N SER A 80 4.08 1.08 2.48
CA SER A 80 3.47 1.72 1.31
C SER A 80 1.96 1.77 1.42
N PHE A 81 1.32 0.72 1.91
CA PHE A 81 -0.11 0.74 2.19
C PHE A 81 -0.47 1.84 3.19
N VAL A 82 0.24 1.96 4.31
CA VAL A 82 -0.04 2.98 5.33
C VAL A 82 0.10 4.39 4.77
N VAL A 83 1.15 4.65 3.97
CA VAL A 83 1.36 5.94 3.31
C VAL A 83 0.24 6.26 2.32
N TRP A 84 -0.17 5.28 1.52
CA TRP A 84 -1.31 5.41 0.61
C TRP A 84 -2.62 5.68 1.36
N ALA A 85 -2.90 4.91 2.41
CA ALA A 85 -4.08 5.08 3.22
C ALA A 85 -4.09 6.48 3.84
N PHE A 86 -2.97 6.97 4.38
CA PHE A 86 -2.85 8.33 4.90
C PHE A 86 -3.14 9.40 3.83
N ALA A 87 -2.65 9.20 2.61
CA ALA A 87 -2.88 10.13 1.50
C ALA A 87 -4.37 10.19 1.09
N ILE A 88 -5.06 9.05 1.09
CA ILE A 88 -6.46 8.95 0.67
C ILE A 88 -7.44 9.41 1.76
N SER A 89 -7.10 9.18 3.03
CA SER A 89 -8.06 9.28 4.14
C SER A 89 -8.58 10.68 4.44
N GLY A 90 -8.00 11.73 3.85
CA GLY A 90 -8.44 13.10 4.12
C GLY A 90 -8.39 13.43 5.61
N GLU A 91 -9.34 14.23 6.10
CA GLU A 91 -9.41 14.63 7.52
C GLU A 91 -9.99 13.56 8.45
N LYS A 92 -10.38 12.40 7.91
CA LYS A 92 -11.07 11.33 8.66
C LYS A 92 -10.23 10.74 9.81
N TRP A 93 -8.90 10.89 9.77
CA TRP A 93 -8.00 10.37 10.82
C TRP A 93 -7.61 11.41 11.86
N ILE A 94 -7.45 12.66 11.44
CA ILE A 94 -6.94 13.73 12.29
C ILE A 94 -7.75 14.99 11.96
N PRO A 95 -8.79 15.30 12.75
CA PRO A 95 -9.54 16.54 12.61
C PRO A 95 -8.60 17.75 12.76
N GLY A 96 -8.73 18.74 11.88
CA GLY A 96 -7.92 19.98 11.94
C GLY A 96 -6.66 20.00 11.04
N LEU A 97 -6.41 18.94 10.27
CA LEU A 97 -5.31 18.90 9.30
C LEU A 97 -5.65 19.56 7.94
N ALA A 98 -6.82 20.20 7.83
CA ALA A 98 -7.30 20.91 6.64
C ALA A 98 -6.24 21.84 6.01
N PRO A 99 -5.52 22.69 6.77
CA PRO A 99 -4.54 23.62 6.22
C PRO A 99 -3.29 22.91 5.66
N TYR A 100 -3.04 21.68 6.10
CA TYR A 100 -1.83 20.91 5.80
C TYR A 100 -2.11 19.71 4.89
N ILE A 101 -3.23 19.72 4.16
CA ILE A 101 -3.61 18.64 3.24
C ILE A 101 -2.54 18.39 2.17
N PHE A 102 -1.84 19.44 1.73
CA PHE A 102 -0.73 19.32 0.76
C PHE A 102 0.41 18.44 1.28
N LEU A 103 0.61 18.37 2.60
CA LEU A 103 1.68 17.58 3.22
C LEU A 103 1.46 16.09 2.96
N LYS A 104 0.20 15.64 2.86
CA LYS A 104 -0.15 14.24 2.54
C LYS A 104 0.28 13.87 1.13
N SER A 105 -0.05 14.73 0.17
CA SER A 105 0.37 14.57 -1.23
C SER A 105 1.89 14.62 -1.36
N LEU A 106 2.56 15.52 -0.64
CA LEU A 106 4.01 15.62 -0.65
C LEU A 106 4.68 14.35 -0.09
N ILE A 107 4.22 13.86 1.05
CA ILE A 107 4.71 12.59 1.65
C ILE A 107 4.53 11.43 0.66
N MET A 108 3.37 11.37 0.01
CA MET A 108 3.05 10.36 -0.98
C MET A 108 3.99 10.40 -2.20
N ILE A 109 4.24 11.60 -2.75
CA ILE A 109 5.16 11.79 -3.88
C ILE A 109 6.59 11.41 -3.47
N ILE A 110 7.06 11.89 -2.32
CA ILE A 110 8.39 11.56 -1.81
C ILE A 110 8.52 10.05 -1.61
N TRP A 111 7.51 9.40 -1.01
CA TRP A 111 7.51 7.96 -0.79
C TRP A 111 7.57 7.17 -2.09
N THR A 112 6.73 7.51 -3.07
CA THR A 112 6.74 6.84 -4.38
C THR A 112 8.06 7.01 -5.14
N ALA A 113 8.71 8.18 -5.02
CA ALA A 113 10.05 8.41 -5.58
C ALA A 113 11.16 7.67 -4.82
N PHE A 114 10.98 7.43 -3.52
CA PHE A 114 11.93 6.72 -2.67
C PHE A 114 11.97 5.22 -2.98
N ILE A 115 10.83 4.58 -3.24
CA ILE A 115 10.71 3.15 -3.54
C ILE A 115 11.75 2.64 -4.59
N PRO A 116 11.88 3.22 -5.80
CA PRO A 116 12.80 2.72 -6.82
C PRO A 116 14.29 2.89 -6.45
N VAL A 117 14.64 3.83 -5.56
CA VAL A 117 16.03 4.05 -5.13
C VAL A 117 16.55 2.89 -4.28
N PHE A 118 15.67 2.27 -3.48
CA PHE A 118 16.06 1.22 -2.52
C PHE A 118 15.80 -0.21 -3.02
N ILE A 119 15.00 -0.39 -4.07
CA ILE A 119 14.84 -1.69 -4.72
C ILE A 119 16.09 -1.96 -5.58
N LYS A 120 17.12 -2.54 -4.96
CA LYS A 120 18.30 -3.01 -5.70
C LYS A 120 17.90 -4.06 -6.74
N ARG A 121 18.31 -3.81 -7.98
CA ARG A 121 18.34 -4.77 -9.08
C ARG A 121 19.23 -5.94 -8.65
N LYS A 122 18.64 -7.10 -8.32
CA LYS A 122 19.42 -8.35 -8.26
C LYS A 122 19.69 -8.72 -9.73
N PRO A 123 20.95 -8.75 -10.21
CA PRO A 123 21.23 -9.24 -11.55
C PRO A 123 20.69 -10.67 -11.64
N ALA A 124 19.97 -10.93 -12.73
CA ALA A 124 19.47 -12.26 -13.08
C ALA A 124 20.65 -13.20 -13.38
#